data_AF-A0A660TI20-F1
#
_entry.id   AF-A0A660TI20-F1
#
_cell.length_a   1.000
_cell.length_b   1.000
_cell.length_c   1.000
_cell.angle_alpha   90.00
_cell.angle_beta   90.00
_cell.angle_gamma   90.00
#
_symmetry.space_group_name_H-M   'P 1'
#
loop_
_entity.id
_entity.type
_entity.pdbx_description
1 polymer ?
#
loop_
_entity_poly.entity_id
_entity_poly.type
_entity_poly.pdbx_seq_one_letter_code
_entity_poly.pdbx_strand_id
1 'polypeptide(L)'
;MKRKMDEYSEDKEREKELLEEIESFREEKERIKRLIGSIGGKNFVKKDKLLNFILLGVVLLLFVLEVTTNWLPAYISLEMAVLLVSIKIVWLINNISKMDHFQFWILNSIEFRLNSLTNKLNEIDKKLN
;
A
#
# COMPACT_ATOMS: atom_id res chain seq x y z
N MET A 1 47.10 31.50 -14.62
CA MET A 1 47.19 30.17 -13.98
C MET A 1 46.27 30.08 -12.76
N LYS A 2 46.35 31.03 -11.80
CA LYS A 2 45.49 31.09 -10.60
C LYS A 2 43.98 31.06 -10.89
N ARG A 3 43.50 31.90 -11.83
CA ARG A 3 42.08 32.01 -12.22
C ARG A 3 41.43 30.72 -12.74
N LYS A 4 42.17 29.87 -13.47
CA LYS A 4 41.68 28.56 -13.93
C LYS A 4 41.67 27.50 -12.83
N MET A 5 42.47 27.70 -11.78
CA MET A 5 42.52 26.81 -10.63
C MET A 5 41.38 27.12 -9.66
N ASP A 6 41.02 28.40 -9.53
CA ASP A 6 39.87 28.89 -8.73
C ASP A 6 38.52 28.44 -9.34
N GLU A 7 38.36 28.54 -10.67
CA GLU A 7 37.17 28.09 -11.41
C GLU A 7 36.99 26.56 -11.35
N TYR A 8 38.08 25.80 -11.35
CA TYR A 8 38.06 24.34 -11.23
C TYR A 8 37.73 23.84 -9.82
N SER A 9 38.07 24.63 -8.78
CA SER A 9 37.64 24.35 -7.40
C SER A 9 36.16 24.62 -7.19
N GLU A 10 35.61 25.68 -7.79
CA GLU A 10 34.19 26.05 -7.69
C GLU A 10 33.28 24.99 -8.36
N ASP A 11 33.70 24.47 -9.53
CA ASP A 11 32.96 23.44 -10.24
C ASP A 11 32.94 22.10 -9.48
N LYS A 12 34.05 21.75 -8.81
CA LYS A 12 34.13 20.58 -7.93
C LYS A 12 33.29 20.69 -6.67
N GLU A 13 33.16 21.91 -6.14
CA GLU A 13 32.31 22.18 -4.97
C GLU A 13 30.82 22.01 -5.35
N ARG A 14 30.42 22.55 -6.50
CA ARG A 14 29.07 22.33 -7.06
C ARG A 14 28.77 20.87 -7.37
N GLU A 15 29.72 20.15 -7.95
CA GLU A 15 29.57 18.72 -8.22
C GLU A 15 29.34 17.93 -6.92
N LYS A 16 30.05 18.29 -5.84
CA LYS A 16 29.85 17.70 -4.51
C LYS A 16 28.49 18.03 -3.92
N GLU A 17 28.06 19.28 -3.96
CA GLU A 17 26.74 19.69 -3.46
C GLU A 17 25.61 18.96 -4.20
N LEU A 18 25.70 18.85 -5.53
CA LEU A 18 24.73 18.13 -6.35
C LEU A 18 24.69 16.63 -6.04
N LEU A 19 25.85 16.02 -5.76
CA LEU A 19 25.93 14.61 -5.37
C LEU A 19 25.30 14.37 -4.00
N GLU A 20 25.54 15.26 -3.02
CA GLU A 20 24.89 15.21 -1.71
C GLU A 20 23.37 15.39 -1.83
N GLU A 21 22.91 16.31 -2.67
CA GLU A 21 21.50 16.55 -2.90
C GLU A 21 20.83 15.30 -3.53
N ILE A 22 21.47 14.67 -4.53
CA ILE A 22 21.00 13.42 -5.14
C ILE A 22 20.93 12.28 -4.12
N GLU A 23 21.93 12.17 -3.24
CA GLU A 23 21.95 11.13 -2.20
C GLU A 23 20.81 11.34 -1.21
N SER A 24 20.56 12.59 -0.79
CA SER A 24 19.44 12.95 0.09
C SER A 24 18.08 12.61 -0.54
N PHE A 25 17.89 12.87 -1.85
CA PHE A 25 16.68 12.49 -2.58
C PHE A 25 16.51 10.97 -2.66
N ARG A 26 17.61 10.22 -2.78
CA ARG A 26 17.58 8.76 -2.82
C ARG A 26 17.14 8.18 -1.48
N GLU A 27 17.63 8.74 -0.37
CA GLU A 27 17.23 8.34 0.98
C GLU A 27 15.77 8.64 1.27
N GLU A 28 15.30 9.82 0.87
CA GLU A 28 13.90 10.22 1.08
C GLU A 28 12.95 9.35 0.25
N LYS A 29 13.32 9.05 -1.00
CA LYS A 29 12.60 8.08 -1.84
C LYS A 29 12.55 6.69 -1.20
N GLU A 30 13.66 6.20 -0.66
CA GLU A 30 13.74 4.92 0.06
C GLU A 30 12.82 4.92 1.29
N ARG A 31 12.80 6.02 2.06
CA ARG A 31 11.93 6.19 3.23
C ARG A 31 10.46 6.18 2.83
N ILE A 32 10.09 6.91 1.78
CA ILE A 32 8.73 6.93 1.22
C ILE A 32 8.33 5.52 0.72
N LYS A 33 9.23 4.82 0.03
CA LYS A 33 8.99 3.44 -0.43
C LYS A 33 8.75 2.48 0.73
N ARG A 34 9.47 2.62 1.85
CA ARG A 34 9.27 1.81 3.07
C ARG A 34 7.95 2.15 3.76
N LEU A 35 7.60 3.42 3.84
CA LEU A 35 6.30 3.86 4.38
C LEU A 35 5.15 3.29 3.54
N ILE A 36 5.20 3.43 2.22
CA ILE A 36 4.21 2.85 1.29
C ILE A 36 4.19 1.32 1.40
N GLY A 37 5.35 0.66 1.46
CA GLY A 37 5.46 -0.79 1.59
C GLY A 37 4.93 -1.34 2.93
N SER A 38 5.05 -0.56 4.01
CA SER A 38 4.47 -0.90 5.32
C SER A 38 2.95 -0.82 5.32
N ILE A 39 2.38 0.08 4.54
CA ILE A 39 0.92 0.23 4.40
C ILE A 39 0.36 -0.81 3.43
N GLY A 40 1.12 -1.19 2.39
CA GLY A 40 0.82 -2.30 1.48
C GLY A 40 0.92 -3.71 2.08
N GLY A 41 1.37 -3.84 3.34
CA GLY A 41 1.05 -4.99 4.19
C GLY A 41 1.37 -6.38 3.61
N LYS A 42 2.62 -6.66 3.22
CA LYS A 42 3.04 -8.03 2.82
C LYS A 42 2.75 -9.10 3.89
N ASN A 43 2.64 -8.69 5.16
CA ASN A 43 2.25 -9.55 6.29
C ASN A 43 0.74 -9.75 6.42
N PHE A 44 -0.07 -8.78 5.97
CA PHE A 44 -1.53 -8.90 5.94
C PHE A 44 -1.96 -9.96 4.92
N VAL A 45 -1.36 -9.94 3.73
CA VAL A 45 -1.67 -10.90 2.66
C VAL A 45 -1.42 -12.36 3.08
N LYS A 46 -0.33 -12.63 3.81
CA LYS A 46 -0.01 -13.98 4.30
C LYS A 46 -0.96 -14.44 5.41
N LYS A 47 -1.28 -13.55 6.36
CA LYS A 47 -2.22 -13.85 7.44
C LYS A 47 -3.64 -14.03 6.92
N ASP A 48 -4.07 -13.21 5.96
CA ASP A 48 -5.39 -13.33 5.32
C ASP A 48 -5.53 -14.64 4.55
N LYS A 49 -4.50 -15.04 3.78
CA LYS A 49 -4.50 -16.35 3.11
C LYS A 49 -4.61 -17.51 4.11
N LEU A 50 -3.85 -17.45 5.20
CA LEU A 50 -3.91 -18.48 6.24
C LEU A 50 -5.30 -18.54 6.91
N LEU A 51 -5.87 -17.39 7.25
CA LEU A 51 -7.18 -17.29 7.89
C LEU A 51 -8.30 -17.74 6.94
N ASN A 52 -8.17 -17.46 5.64
CA ASN A 52 -9.10 -17.96 4.63
C ASN A 52 -9.03 -19.49 4.48
N PHE A 53 -7.81 -20.04 4.49
CA PHE A 53 -7.60 -21.49 4.40
C PHE A 53 -8.12 -22.22 5.64
N ILE A 54 -7.89 -21.67 6.84
CA ILE A 54 -8.44 -22.21 8.10
C ILE A 54 -9.97 -22.20 8.06
N LEU A 55 -10.57 -21.08 7.65
CA LEU A 55 -12.03 -20.97 7.63
C LEU A 55 -12.67 -21.92 6.62
N LEU A 56 -12.08 -22.05 5.43
CA LEU A 56 -12.49 -23.06 4.45
C LEU A 56 -12.36 -24.48 5.02
N GLY A 57 -11.25 -24.77 5.71
CA GLY A 57 -11.03 -26.05 6.38
C GLY A 57 -12.09 -26.35 7.44
N VAL A 58 -12.48 -25.36 8.26
CA VAL A 58 -13.53 -25.51 9.27
C VAL A 58 -14.89 -25.77 8.62
N VAL A 59 -15.24 -25.04 7.56
CA VAL A 59 -16.51 -25.26 6.83
C VAL A 59 -16.54 -26.67 6.21
N LEU A 60 -15.46 -27.10 5.56
CA LEU A 60 -15.37 -28.45 4.99
C LEU A 60 -15.45 -29.54 6.07
N LEU A 61 -14.79 -29.33 7.22
CA LEU A 61 -14.77 -30.29 8.31
C LEU A 61 -16.14 -30.43 8.97
N LEU A 62 -16.87 -29.33 9.14
CA LEU A 62 -18.27 -29.36 9.59
C LEU A 62 -19.14 -30.15 8.62
N PHE A 63 -18.97 -29.93 7.32
CA PHE A 63 -19.72 -30.63 6.28
C PHE A 63 -19.43 -32.14 6.25
N VAL A 64 -18.15 -32.53 6.38
CA VAL A 64 -17.74 -33.94 6.41
C VAL A 64 -18.23 -34.65 7.68
N LEU A 65 -18.18 -33.99 8.84
CA LEU A 65 -18.67 -34.53 10.11
C LEU A 65 -20.19 -34.70 10.11
N GLU A 66 -20.91 -33.75 9.50
CA GLU A 66 -22.36 -33.86 9.31
C GLU A 66 -22.71 -35.09 8.47
N VAL A 67 -22.08 -35.24 7.30
CA VAL A 67 -22.34 -36.35 6.36
C VAL A 67 -21.93 -37.71 6.96
N THR A 68 -20.83 -37.78 7.70
CA THR A 68 -20.29 -39.05 8.20
C THR A 68 -21.00 -39.51 9.48
N THR A 69 -21.29 -38.58 10.38
CA THR A 69 -21.70 -38.93 11.75
C THR A 69 -23.22 -38.78 11.96
N ASN A 70 -23.95 -38.01 11.12
CA ASN A 70 -25.37 -37.67 11.33
C ASN A 70 -25.68 -37.20 12.77
N TRP A 71 -24.68 -36.70 13.50
CA TRP A 71 -24.79 -36.37 14.92
C TRP A 71 -25.62 -35.12 15.17
N LEU A 72 -25.68 -34.24 14.17
CA LEU A 72 -26.43 -32.99 14.20
C LEU A 72 -27.50 -33.00 13.10
N PRO A 73 -28.73 -32.52 13.40
CA PRO A 73 -29.72 -32.27 12.36
C PRO A 73 -29.14 -31.33 11.30
N ALA A 74 -29.24 -31.71 10.03
CA ALA A 74 -28.65 -30.98 8.91
C ALA A 74 -29.02 -29.49 8.88
N TYR A 75 -30.23 -29.17 9.33
CA TYR A 75 -30.71 -27.81 9.46
C TYR A 75 -29.83 -26.93 10.38
N ILE A 76 -29.44 -27.44 11.55
CA ILE A 76 -28.61 -26.68 12.52
C ILE A 76 -27.18 -26.51 11.98
N SER A 77 -26.64 -27.54 11.31
CA SER A 77 -25.32 -27.46 10.69
C SER A 77 -25.28 -26.39 9.59
N LEU A 78 -26.32 -26.36 8.75
CA LEU A 78 -26.46 -25.37 7.68
C LEU A 78 -26.58 -23.94 8.24
N GLU A 79 -27.36 -23.73 9.30
CA GLU A 79 -27.44 -22.42 9.98
C GLU A 79 -26.07 -21.98 10.51
N MET A 80 -25.31 -22.88 11.12
CA MET A 80 -23.96 -22.58 11.63
C MET A 80 -22.97 -22.28 10.50
N ALA A 81 -23.05 -22.99 9.37
CA ALA A 81 -22.22 -22.73 8.20
C ALA A 81 -22.53 -21.34 7.60
N VAL A 82 -23.81 -21.00 7.45
CA VAL A 82 -24.24 -19.69 6.95
C VAL A 82 -23.82 -18.56 7.90
N LEU A 83 -23.92 -18.78 9.22
CA LEU A 83 -23.47 -17.82 10.23
C LEU A 83 -21.96 -17.56 10.12
N LEU A 84 -21.15 -18.61 10.02
CA LEU A 84 -19.69 -18.49 9.88
C LEU A 84 -19.29 -17.75 8.59
N VAL A 85 -19.94 -18.04 7.47
CA VAL A 85 -19.71 -17.34 6.21
C VAL A 85 -20.12 -15.87 6.33
N SER A 86 -21.24 -15.56 6.98
CA SER A 86 -21.70 -14.18 7.17
C SER A 86 -20.70 -13.36 8.00
N ILE A 87 -20.18 -13.93 9.09
CA ILE A 87 -19.13 -13.29 9.90
C ILE A 87 -17.87 -13.04 9.05
N LYS A 88 -17.49 -13.99 8.18
CA LYS A 88 -16.35 -13.82 7.26
C LYS A 88 -16.56 -12.68 6.27
N ILE A 89 -17.76 -12.53 5.73
CA ILE A 89 -18.10 -11.42 4.82
C ILE A 89 -17.96 -10.08 5.53
N VAL A 90 -18.53 -9.93 6.74
CA VAL A 90 -18.39 -8.71 7.55
C VAL A 90 -16.92 -8.40 7.83
N TRP A 91 -16.14 -9.43 8.18
CA TRP A 91 -14.71 -9.29 8.44
C TRP A 91 -13.93 -8.86 7.18
N LEU A 92 -14.28 -9.40 6.01
CA LEU A 92 -13.70 -9.03 4.72
C LEU A 92 -13.98 -7.55 4.41
N ILE A 93 -15.23 -7.10 4.55
CA ILE A 93 -15.63 -5.71 4.29
C ILE A 93 -14.86 -4.75 5.19
N ASN A 94 -14.74 -5.07 6.49
CA ASN A 94 -13.97 -4.26 7.43
C ASN A 94 -12.47 -4.19 7.10
N ASN A 95 -11.90 -5.25 6.52
CA ASN A 95 -10.51 -5.24 6.07
C ASN A 95 -10.31 -4.44 4.76
N ILE A 96 -11.27 -4.52 3.82
CA ILE A 96 -11.25 -3.74 2.57
C ILE A 96 -11.29 -2.23 2.87
N SER A 97 -12.14 -1.79 3.80
CA SER A 97 -12.29 -0.37 4.17
C SER A 97 -10.96 0.30 4.57
N LYS A 98 -10.05 -0.45 5.20
CA LYS A 98 -8.72 0.07 5.57
C LYS A 98 -7.81 0.31 4.35
N MET A 99 -7.91 -0.55 3.34
CA MET A 99 -7.17 -0.41 2.10
C MET A 99 -7.72 0.75 1.27
N ASP A 100 -9.05 0.89 1.21
CA ASP A 100 -9.72 1.96 0.45
C ASP A 100 -9.34 3.34 0.98
N HIS A 101 -9.28 3.52 2.31
CA HIS A 101 -8.83 4.76 2.91
C HIS A 101 -7.39 5.10 2.50
N PHE A 102 -6.50 4.10 2.45
CA PHE A 102 -5.14 4.33 2.01
C PHE A 102 -5.05 4.67 0.52
N GLN A 103 -5.78 3.95 -0.34
CA GLN A 103 -5.86 4.25 -1.76
C GLN A 103 -6.38 5.68 -2.01
N PHE A 104 -7.38 6.10 -1.24
CA PHE A 104 -7.91 7.46 -1.26
C PHE A 104 -6.84 8.51 -0.88
N TRP A 105 -6.08 8.28 0.19
CA TRP A 105 -5.00 9.19 0.59
C TRP A 105 -3.89 9.34 -0.47
N ILE A 106 -3.52 8.22 -1.13
CA ILE A 106 -2.53 8.26 -2.20
C ILE A 106 -3.06 9.03 -3.41
N LEU A 107 -4.31 8.78 -3.81
CA LEU A 107 -4.92 9.47 -4.94
C LEU A 107 -5.00 10.99 -4.69
N ASN A 108 -5.43 11.40 -3.50
CA ASN A 108 -5.51 12.80 -3.10
C ASN A 108 -4.12 13.48 -3.10
N SER A 109 -3.08 12.77 -2.67
CA SER A 109 -1.71 13.29 -2.72
C SER A 109 -1.20 13.47 -4.16
N ILE A 110 -1.50 12.51 -5.04
CA ILE A 110 -1.15 12.59 -6.47
C ILE A 110 -1.92 13.73 -7.13
N GLU A 111 -3.21 13.86 -6.86
CA GLU A 111 -4.06 14.93 -7.38
C GLU A 111 -3.54 16.31 -6.97
N PHE A 112 -3.23 16.50 -5.69
CA PHE A 112 -2.65 17.75 -5.19
C PHE A 112 -1.31 18.09 -5.87
N ARG A 113 -0.45 17.09 -6.06
CA ARG A 113 0.86 17.29 -6.69
C ARG A 113 0.73 17.58 -8.18
N LEU A 114 -0.16 16.90 -8.88
CA LEU A 114 -0.49 17.19 -10.28
C LEU A 114 -1.02 18.62 -10.42
N ASN A 115 -1.95 19.02 -9.58
CA ASN A 115 -2.50 20.38 -9.60
C ASN A 115 -1.42 21.44 -9.38
N SER A 116 -0.51 21.19 -8.43
CA SER A 116 0.63 22.08 -8.17
C SER A 116 1.58 22.18 -9.37
N LEU A 117 1.83 21.07 -10.06
CA LEU A 117 2.66 21.05 -11.28
C LEU A 117 1.98 21.81 -12.42
N THR A 118 0.67 21.63 -12.61
CA THR A 118 -0.12 22.38 -13.61
C THR A 118 -0.05 23.88 -13.35
N ASN A 119 -0.17 24.31 -12.08
CA ASN A 119 -0.04 25.72 -11.74
C ASN A 119 1.35 26.29 -12.06
N LYS A 120 2.42 25.54 -11.74
CA LYS A 120 3.79 25.95 -12.10
C LYS A 120 4.00 26.03 -13.61
N LEU A 121 3.46 25.07 -14.37
CA LEU A 121 3.51 25.09 -15.84
C LEU A 121 2.79 26.32 -16.40
N ASN A 122 1.61 26.66 -15.88
CA ASN A 122 0.87 27.85 -16.29
C ASN A 122 1.63 29.16 -15.97
N GLU A 123 2.34 29.23 -14.85
CA GLU A 123 3.18 30.38 -14.53
C GLU A 123 4.38 30.51 -15.48
N ILE A 124 4.97 29.39 -15.89
CA ILE A 124 6.05 29.37 -16.87
C ILE A 124 5.54 29.83 -18.24
N ASP A 125 4.38 29.31 -18.67
CA ASP A 125 3.73 29.69 -19.93
C ASP A 125 3.45 31.20 -19.99
N LYS A 126 2.91 31.77 -18.90
CA LYS A 126 2.68 33.23 -18.76
C LYS A 126 3.94 34.09 -18.75
N LYS A 127 5.12 33.53 -18.48
CA LYS A 127 6.40 34.26 -18.53
C LYS A 127 7.06 34.18 -19.90
N LEU A 128 6.69 33.18 -20.69
CA LEU A 128 7.22 32.94 -22.03
C LEU A 128 6.40 33.65 -23.13
N ASN A 129 5.14 33.98 -22.83
CA ASN A 129 4.19 34.66 -23.70
C ASN A 129 3.91 36.07 -23.19
#